data_AF-W2EML3-F1
#
_entry.id   AF-W2EML3-F1
#
_cell.length_a   1.000
_cell.length_b   1.000
_cell.length_c   1.000
_cell.angle_alpha   90.00
_cell.angle_beta   90.00
_cell.angle_gamma   90.00
#
_symmetry.space_group_name_H-M   'P 1'
#
loop_
_entity.id
_entity.type
_entity.pdbx_description
1 polymer ?
#
loop_
_entity_poly.entity_id
_entity_poly.type
_entity_poly.pdbx_seq_one_letter_code
_entity_poly.pdbx_strand_id
1 'polypeptide(L)'
;MGWQRIRFEITEDASPGVDGSRHAYTPSLGAFTALVGANGDILVPEDRLRNVMLMAAQGRVVLEDELDRLLGKQWDEELESFRYAGEGAPVRWLHAAV
;
A
#
# COMPACT_ATOMS: atom_id res chain seq x y z
N MET A 1 11.55 14.80 -15.07
CA MET A 1 10.60 14.25 -14.08
C MET A 1 11.25 13.03 -13.42
N GLY A 2 11.79 13.17 -12.20
CA GLY A 2 12.68 12.16 -11.58
C GLY A 2 12.01 11.00 -10.83
N TRP A 3 10.68 11.05 -10.65
CA TRP A 3 9.92 10.09 -9.85
C TRP A 3 9.68 8.73 -10.53
N GLN A 4 9.90 8.62 -11.85
CA GLN A 4 9.66 7.39 -12.62
C GLN A 4 10.57 6.20 -12.26
N ARG A 5 11.54 6.39 -11.36
CA ARG A 5 12.45 5.33 -10.90
C ARG A 5 12.23 4.93 -9.45
N ILE A 6 11.41 5.66 -8.70
CA ILE A 6 11.24 5.44 -7.26
C ILE A 6 10.18 4.36 -7.06
N ARG A 7 10.50 3.41 -6.18
CA ARG A 7 9.60 2.40 -5.63
C ARG A 7 9.84 2.35 -4.13
N PHE A 8 8.78 2.39 -3.34
CA PHE A 8 8.91 2.31 -1.89
C PHE A 8 7.69 1.68 -1.24
N GLU A 9 7.91 1.16 -0.06
CA GLU A 9 6.92 0.81 0.95
C GLU A 9 7.39 1.41 2.27
N ILE A 10 6.46 2.00 3.01
CA ILE A 10 6.66 2.53 4.36
C ILE A 10 5.54 1.96 5.22
N THR A 11 5.92 1.38 6.35
CA THR A 11 5.00 0.90 7.38
C THR A 11 5.24 1.68 8.66
N GLU A 12 4.17 2.17 9.26
CA GLU A 12 4.13 2.84 10.54
C GLU A 12 3.38 1.95 11.54
N ASP A 13 4.02 1.67 12.67
CA ASP A 13 3.39 0.92 13.75
C ASP A 13 2.31 1.77 14.45
N ALA A 14 1.25 1.11 14.89
CA ALA A 14 0.20 1.76 15.68
C ALA A 14 0.76 2.34 16.99
N SER A 15 0.18 3.45 17.45
CA SER A 15 0.50 4.07 18.74
C SER A 15 -0.77 4.23 19.60
N PRO A 16 -0.68 4.56 20.90
CA PRO A 16 -1.86 4.61 21.76
C PRO A 16 -2.95 5.56 21.21
N GLY A 17 -4.07 4.97 20.79
CA GLY A 17 -5.21 5.71 20.22
C GLY A 17 -5.09 6.08 18.74
N VAL A 18 -4.05 5.61 18.04
CA VAL A 18 -3.81 5.89 16.61
C VAL A 18 -3.48 4.59 15.88
N ASP A 19 -4.21 4.30 14.80
CA ASP A 19 -3.94 3.14 13.96
C ASP A 19 -2.58 3.27 13.26
N GLY A 20 -1.98 2.12 12.90
CA GLY A 20 -0.80 2.11 12.04
C GLY A 20 -1.16 2.49 10.61
N SER A 21 -0.14 2.70 9.79
CA SER A 21 -0.33 3.06 8.39
C SER A 21 0.64 2.34 7.47
N ARG A 22 0.21 2.06 6.26
CA ARG A 22 1.04 1.54 5.17
C ARG A 22 0.92 2.46 3.98
N HIS A 23 2.06 2.86 3.45
CA HIS A 23 2.17 3.64 2.23
C HIS A 23 3.05 2.91 1.21
N ALA A 24 2.55 2.74 -0.01
CA ALA A 24 3.32 2.16 -1.10
C ALA A 24 3.25 3.05 -2.34
N TYR A 25 4.30 3.03 -3.15
CA TYR A 25 4.32 3.72 -4.43
C TYR A 25 5.10 2.93 -5.45
N THR A 26 4.54 2.85 -6.66
CA THR A 26 5.27 2.43 -7.85
C THR A 26 4.98 3.36 -9.03
N PRO A 27 5.89 3.46 -10.01
CA PRO A 27 5.68 4.31 -11.18
C PRO A 27 4.47 3.91 -12.04
N SER A 28 4.10 2.63 -12.06
CA SER A 28 2.98 2.07 -12.84
C SER A 28 1.64 2.23 -12.14
N LEU A 29 1.60 2.06 -10.81
CA LEU A 29 0.34 2.00 -10.05
C LEU A 29 0.02 3.31 -9.30
N GLY A 30 1.02 4.16 -9.08
CA GLY A 30 0.88 5.36 -8.27
C GLY A 30 0.94 5.06 -6.77
N ALA A 31 0.32 5.92 -5.96
CA ALA A 31 0.35 5.81 -4.50
C ALA A 31 -0.79 4.93 -3.97
N PHE A 32 -0.48 4.13 -2.96
CA PHE A 32 -1.39 3.37 -2.14
C PHE A 32 -1.19 3.77 -0.67
N THR A 33 -2.30 3.96 0.04
CA THR A 33 -2.32 4.22 1.48
C THR A 33 -3.42 3.40 2.11
N ALA A 34 -3.10 2.71 3.19
CA ALA A 34 -4.05 1.96 4.01
C ALA A 34 -3.76 2.17 5.50
N LEU A 35 -4.81 2.09 6.31
CA LEU A 35 -4.67 1.93 7.75
C LEU A 35 -4.36 0.47 8.06
N VAL A 36 -3.51 0.25 9.05
CA VAL A 36 -3.08 -1.06 9.50
C VAL A 36 -3.52 -1.24 10.95
N GLY A 37 -4.35 -2.24 11.19
CA GLY A 37 -4.80 -2.62 12.53
C GLY A 37 -3.64 -3.16 13.37
N ALA A 38 -3.82 -3.23 14.68
CA ALA A 38 -2.79 -3.70 15.61
C ALA A 38 -2.29 -5.14 15.34
N ASN A 39 -3.07 -5.94 14.61
CA ASN A 39 -2.74 -7.30 14.19
C ASN A 39 -2.11 -7.39 12.79
N GLY A 40 -1.89 -6.26 12.11
CA GLY A 40 -1.32 -6.19 10.76
C GLY A 40 -2.35 -6.22 9.62
N ASP A 41 -3.66 -6.27 9.91
CA ASP A 41 -4.69 -6.28 8.87
C ASP A 41 -4.86 -4.89 8.23
N ILE A 42 -5.12 -4.86 6.91
CA ILE A 42 -5.53 -3.65 6.22
C ILE A 42 -6.99 -3.35 6.53
N LEU A 43 -7.25 -2.14 7.05
CA LEU A 43 -8.61 -1.67 7.28
C LEU A 43 -9.14 -0.98 6.03
N VAL A 44 -10.21 -1.55 5.46
CA VAL A 44 -10.94 -0.97 4.33
C VAL A 44 -12.23 -0.32 4.85
N PRO A 45 -12.43 0.99 4.64
CA PRO A 45 -13.68 1.65 5.02
C PRO A 45 -14.87 1.00 4.33
N GLU A 46 -15.95 0.78 5.08
CA GLU A 46 -17.16 0.11 4.58
C GLU A 46 -17.71 0.77 3.30
N ASP A 47 -17.68 2.10 3.21
CA ASP A 47 -18.15 2.83 2.02
C ASP A 47 -17.32 2.54 0.77
N ARG A 48 -16.03 2.22 0.91
CA ARG A 48 -15.22 1.78 -0.23
C ARG A 48 -15.65 0.39 -0.71
N LEU A 49 -15.93 -0.54 0.22
CA LEU A 49 -16.45 -1.86 -0.12
C LEU A 49 -17.82 -1.76 -0.80
N ARG A 50 -18.74 -0.98 -0.24
CA ARG A 50 -20.07 -0.75 -0.82
C ARG A 50 -19.97 -0.17 -2.24
N ASN A 51 -19.07 0.80 -2.45
CA ASN A 51 -18.86 1.39 -3.76
C ASN A 51 -18.36 0.35 -4.79
N VAL A 52 -17.36 -0.46 -4.43
CA VAL A 52 -16.86 -1.53 -5.32
C VAL A 52 -17.95 -2.55 -5.62
N MET A 53 -18.72 -2.98 -4.61
CA MET A 53 -19.84 -3.90 -4.82
C MET A 53 -20.90 -3.33 -5.76
N LEU A 54 -21.24 -2.04 -5.63
CA LEU A 54 -22.19 -1.37 -6.53
C LEU A 54 -21.67 -1.33 -7.97
N MET A 55 -20.39 -0.99 -8.14
CA MET A 55 -19.76 -0.94 -9.46
C MET A 55 -19.69 -2.31 -10.13
N ALA A 56 -19.40 -3.36 -9.34
CA ALA A 56 -19.39 -4.74 -9.81
C ALA A 56 -20.80 -5.22 -10.20
N ALA A 57 -21.83 -4.89 -9.40
CA ALA A 57 -23.22 -5.21 -9.72
C ALA A 57 -23.72 -4.53 -11.02
N GLN A 58 -23.12 -3.39 -11.37
CA GLN A 58 -23.36 -2.68 -12.65
C GLN A 58 -22.52 -3.22 -13.82
N GLY A 59 -21.67 -4.23 -13.59
CA GLY A 59 -20.76 -4.80 -14.59
C GLY A 59 -19.65 -3.85 -15.02
N ARG A 60 -19.34 -2.81 -14.22
CA ARG A 60 -18.32 -1.80 -14.56
C ARG A 60 -16.90 -2.22 -14.18
N VAL A 61 -16.78 -3.12 -13.21
CA VAL A 61 -15.52 -3.66 -12.68
C VAL A 61 -15.70 -5.14 -12.35
N VAL A 62 -14.59 -5.86 -12.27
CA VAL A 62 -14.54 -7.20 -11.67
C VAL A 62 -14.31 -7.03 -10.17
N LEU A 63 -15.15 -7.67 -9.35
CA LEU A 63 -15.13 -7.48 -7.89
C LEU A 63 -13.79 -7.92 -7.30
N GLU A 64 -13.29 -9.08 -7.71
CA GLU A 64 -12.03 -9.67 -7.25
C GLU A 64 -10.84 -8.73 -7.52
N ASP A 65 -10.76 -8.15 -8.72
CA ASP A 65 -9.68 -7.24 -9.10
C ASP A 65 -9.66 -5.95 -8.26
N GLU A 66 -10.84 -5.40 -7.96
CA GLU A 66 -10.96 -4.21 -7.13
C GLU A 66 -10.71 -4.49 -5.64
N LEU A 67 -11.06 -5.68 -5.15
CA LEU A 67 -10.68 -6.11 -3.80
C LEU A 67 -9.16 -6.27 -3.70
N ASP A 68 -8.52 -6.90 -4.68
CA ASP A 68 -7.06 -7.00 -4.76
C ASP A 68 -6.40 -5.61 -4.75
N ARG A 69 -7.00 -4.65 -5.47
CA ARG A 69 -6.54 -3.26 -5.49
C ARG A 69 -6.73 -2.56 -4.14
N LEU A 70 -7.88 -2.73 -3.48
CA LEU A 70 -8.14 -2.16 -2.14
C LEU A 70 -7.21 -2.70 -1.07
N LEU A 71 -6.78 -3.97 -1.20
CA LEU A 71 -5.84 -4.64 -0.30
C LEU A 71 -4.37 -4.35 -0.65
N GLY A 72 -4.09 -3.64 -1.74
CA GLY A 72 -2.73 -3.26 -2.11
C GLY A 72 -1.92 -4.36 -2.82
N LYS A 73 -2.52 -5.48 -3.20
CA LYS A 73 -1.82 -6.65 -3.76
C LYS A 73 -0.95 -6.33 -4.98
N GLN A 74 -1.44 -5.47 -5.89
CA GLN A 74 -0.68 -5.07 -7.08
C GLN A 74 0.62 -4.34 -6.70
N TRP A 75 0.60 -3.54 -5.62
CA TRP A 75 1.81 -2.91 -5.10
C TRP A 75 2.72 -3.95 -4.46
N ASP A 76 2.17 -4.91 -3.71
CA ASP A 76 2.95 -6.02 -3.14
C ASP A 76 3.69 -6.80 -4.23
N GLU A 77 3.02 -7.16 -5.33
CA GLU A 77 3.62 -7.89 -6.45
C GLU A 77 4.78 -7.13 -7.11
N GLU A 78 4.62 -5.83 -7.35
CA GLU A 78 5.69 -5.01 -7.93
C GLU A 78 6.86 -4.75 -6.97
N LEU A 79 6.59 -4.69 -5.66
CA LEU A 79 7.59 -4.40 -4.63
C LEU A 79 8.29 -5.65 -4.10
N GLU A 80 7.70 -6.84 -4.26
CA GLU A 80 8.23 -8.11 -3.76
C GLU A 80 9.68 -8.36 -4.21
N SER A 81 9.98 -8.06 -5.47
CA SER A 81 11.34 -8.20 -6.03
C SER A 81 12.39 -7.32 -5.32
N PHE A 82 11.96 -6.26 -4.62
CA PHE A 82 12.83 -5.33 -3.91
C PHE A 82 12.96 -5.63 -2.42
N ARG A 83 12.11 -6.48 -1.83
CA ARG A 83 12.19 -6.87 -0.40
C ARG A 83 13.46 -7.64 -0.08
N TYR A 84 13.87 -8.56 -0.97
CA TYR A 84 15.11 -9.32 -0.83
C TYR A 84 16.37 -8.46 -0.87
N ALA A 85 16.30 -7.26 -1.45
CA ALA A 85 17.42 -6.31 -1.45
C ALA A 85 17.65 -5.65 -0.07
N GLY A 86 16.77 -5.90 0.92
CA GLY A 86 16.88 -5.37 2.29
C GLY A 86 17.48 -6.34 3.31
N GLU A 87 17.49 -7.65 3.05
CA GLU A 87 18.05 -8.63 4.00
C GLU A 87 19.59 -8.58 3.94
N GLY A 88 20.19 -7.84 4.87
CA GLY A 88 21.65 -7.66 4.96
C GLY A 88 22.21 -6.44 4.20
N ALA A 89 21.36 -5.64 3.55
CA ALA A 89 21.80 -4.37 2.97
C ALA A 89 21.85 -3.27 4.05
N PRO A 90 22.91 -2.44 4.09
CA PRO A 90 23.04 -1.39 5.11
C PRO A 90 21.91 -0.37 4.95
N VAL A 91 21.06 -0.25 5.97
CA VAL A 91 20.03 0.78 6.08
C VAL A 91 20.72 2.15 6.09
N ARG A 92 20.55 2.92 5.02
CA ARG A 92 21.07 4.29 4.94
C ARG A 92 19.99 5.24 5.42
N TRP A 93 20.11 5.67 6.67
CA TRP A 93 19.27 6.72 7.25
C TRP A 93 19.41 8.00 6.44
N LEU A 94 18.30 8.49 5.89
CA LEU A 94 18.21 9.83 5.33
C LEU A 94 18.10 10.81 6.49
N HIS A 95 19.24 11.22 7.05
CA HIS A 95 19.27 12.39 7.93
C HIS A 95 19.15 13.64 7.07
N ALA A 96 18.24 14.54 7.42
CA ALA A 96 18.17 15.87 6.81
C ALA A 96 19.54 16.55 6.97
N ALA A 97 20.17 16.88 5.86
CA ALA A 97 21.40 17.67 5.88
C ALA A 97 21.04 19.08 6.37
N VAL A 98 21.60 19.47 7.51
CA VAL A 98 21.73 20.88 7.92
C VAL A 98 23.15 21.31 7.61
#